data_AF-A0A832X3F5-F1
#
_entry.id   AF-A0A832X3F5-F1
#
_cell.length_a   1.000
_cell.length_b   1.000
_cell.length_c   1.000
_cell.angle_alpha   90.00
_cell.angle_beta   90.00
_cell.angle_gamma   90.00
#
_symmetry.space_group_name_H-M   'P 1'
#
loop_
_entity.id
_entity.type
_entity.pdbx_description
1 polymer ?
#
loop_
_entity_poly.entity_id
_entity_poly.type
_entity_poly.pdbx_seq_one_letter_code
_entity_poly.pdbx_strand_id
1 'polypeptide(L)'
;MQRLSGENEEILQLFILAAACIGAILTTIFSLTHGIFEVFSFLYILPIILCVYFYPKRAVFFTLAISLTYIGQIYLLGSANTSMIAAATAWFAIFMIIGVVASSYANRMHDERIRVRNILENSQDGILCFDRESLTILELNGKFSRWLRYDTEELIGSELSQIWCDSAERERFVAGIRKNGKDTSETEGLFRAKDGTILRFVLSVILVSKNRVFCSIVDITGSKIVDEEIRRTLEDLEAQVKARTAHLERINEDLRREILEQRQYEQTLLPAQADENRARGGEEK
;
A
#
# COMPACT_ATOMS: atom_id res chain seq x y z
N MET A 1 6.40 15.77 24.56
CA MET A 1 6.21 17.09 23.93
C MET A 1 5.01 17.16 22.97
N GLN A 2 4.67 16.12 22.19
CA GLN A 2 3.50 16.15 21.28
C GLN A 2 2.12 16.26 21.96
N ARG A 3 1.87 15.63 23.12
CA ARG A 3 0.58 15.75 23.84
C ARG A 3 0.25 17.18 24.31
N LEU A 4 1.26 17.92 24.75
CA LEU A 4 1.12 19.33 25.17
C LEU A 4 0.81 20.24 23.98
N SER A 5 1.22 19.87 22.76
CA SER A 5 0.89 20.63 21.54
C SER A 5 -0.57 20.46 21.13
N GLY A 6 -1.10 19.23 21.24
CA GLY A 6 -2.49 18.93 20.88
C GLY A 6 -3.50 19.58 21.82
N GLU A 7 -3.27 19.53 23.14
CA GLU A 7 -4.14 20.20 24.12
C GLU A 7 -4.17 21.72 23.91
N ASN A 8 -3.00 22.32 23.64
CA ASN A 8 -2.92 23.75 23.34
C ASN A 8 -3.63 24.11 22.03
N GLU A 9 -3.60 23.24 21.02
CA GLU A 9 -4.30 23.43 19.76
C GLU A 9 -5.82 23.35 19.93
N GLU A 10 -6.33 22.36 20.66
CA GLU A 10 -7.75 22.24 20.98
C GLU A 10 -8.26 23.46 21.77
N ILE A 11 -7.50 23.91 22.77
CA ILE A 11 -7.83 25.12 23.54
C ILE A 11 -7.88 26.35 22.62
N LEU A 12 -6.91 26.49 21.71
CA LEU A 12 -6.88 27.60 20.76
C LEU A 12 -8.08 27.56 19.81
N GLN A 13 -8.43 26.39 19.26
CA GLN A 13 -9.60 26.21 18.40
C GLN A 13 -10.90 26.58 19.11
N LEU A 14 -11.06 26.13 20.37
CA LEU A 14 -12.22 26.48 21.20
C LEU A 14 -12.27 27.98 21.50
N PHE A 15 -11.12 28.60 21.79
CA PHE A 15 -11.03 30.03 22.03
C PHE A 15 -11.43 30.85 20.79
N ILE A 16 -10.91 30.49 19.61
CA ILE A 16 -11.24 31.15 18.34
C ILE A 16 -12.74 31.01 18.04
N LEU A 17 -13.29 29.81 18.21
CA LEU A 17 -14.71 29.56 17.99
C LEU A 17 -15.59 30.36 18.97
N ALA A 18 -15.24 30.37 20.26
CA ALA A 18 -15.96 31.13 21.28
C ALA A 18 -15.90 32.63 21.01
N ALA A 19 -14.74 33.17 20.64
CA ALA A 19 -14.58 34.57 20.27
C ALA A 19 -15.44 34.94 19.05
N ALA A 20 -15.49 34.09 18.03
CA ALA A 20 -16.35 34.29 16.86
C ALA A 20 -17.84 34.30 17.23
N CYS A 21 -18.29 33.37 18.08
CA CYS A 21 -19.66 33.32 18.59
C CYS A 21 -20.02 34.58 19.39
N ILE A 22 -19.18 34.94 20.36
CA ILE A 22 -19.38 36.11 21.21
C ILE A 22 -19.41 37.38 20.35
N GLY A 23 -18.49 37.51 19.39
CA GLY A 23 -18.46 38.62 18.44
C GLY A 23 -19.76 38.74 17.63
N ALA A 24 -20.26 37.63 17.08
CA ALA A 24 -21.51 37.61 16.33
C ALA A 24 -22.72 37.99 17.21
N ILE A 25 -22.80 37.43 18.41
CA ILE A 25 -23.89 37.66 19.37
C ILE A 25 -23.88 39.12 19.87
N LEU A 26 -22.73 39.65 20.27
CA LEU A 26 -22.59 41.02 20.76
C LEU A 26 -22.87 42.04 19.65
N THR A 27 -22.37 41.80 18.45
CA THR A 27 -22.64 42.68 17.31
C THR A 27 -24.12 42.67 16.97
N THR A 28 -24.80 41.52 17.06
CA THR A 28 -26.26 41.43 16.87
C THR A 28 -27.01 42.27 17.90
N ILE A 29 -26.66 42.15 19.18
CA ILE A 29 -27.28 42.95 20.25
C ILE A 29 -27.08 44.44 19.98
N PHE A 30 -25.83 44.86 19.70
CA PHE A 30 -25.51 46.25 19.41
C PHE A 30 -26.26 46.79 18.19
N SER A 31 -26.32 46.02 17.11
CA SER A 31 -27.02 46.37 15.87
C SER A 31 -28.52 46.53 16.11
N LEU A 32 -29.15 45.59 16.83
CA LEU A 32 -30.58 45.67 17.15
C LEU A 32 -30.92 46.86 18.05
N THR A 33 -30.08 47.21 19.03
CA THR A 33 -30.34 48.37 19.91
C THR A 33 -30.13 49.72 19.22
N HIS A 34 -29.31 49.78 18.16
CA HIS A 34 -29.02 51.01 17.41
C HIS A 34 -29.80 51.13 16.09
N GLY A 35 -30.67 50.16 15.78
CA GLY A 35 -31.51 50.19 14.59
C GLY A 35 -30.79 49.84 13.27
N ILE A 36 -29.68 49.11 13.34
CA ILE A 36 -28.91 48.65 12.18
C ILE A 36 -29.33 47.22 11.84
N PHE A 37 -29.92 46.98 10.67
CA PHE A 37 -30.57 45.69 10.39
C PHE A 37 -29.96 44.84 9.26
N GLU A 38 -28.93 45.35 8.56
CA GLU A 38 -28.54 44.76 7.28
C GLU A 38 -27.40 43.74 7.36
N VAL A 39 -26.46 43.88 8.30
CA VAL A 39 -25.13 43.22 8.15
C VAL A 39 -24.84 42.15 9.21
N PHE A 40 -25.51 42.16 10.37
CA PHE A 40 -25.11 41.32 11.50
C PHE A 40 -25.33 39.81 11.26
N SER A 41 -26.27 39.43 10.38
CA SER A 41 -26.53 38.02 10.03
C SER A 41 -25.31 37.34 9.40
N PHE A 42 -24.51 38.06 8.61
CA PHE A 42 -23.32 37.48 7.96
C PHE A 42 -22.25 37.04 8.97
N LEU A 43 -22.21 37.65 10.16
CA LEU A 43 -21.23 37.31 11.19
C LEU A 43 -21.42 35.90 11.77
N TYR A 44 -22.61 35.31 11.60
CA TYR A 44 -22.88 33.93 12.03
C TYR A 44 -22.32 32.87 11.08
N ILE A 45 -21.98 33.24 9.85
CA ILE A 45 -21.37 32.31 8.89
C ILE A 45 -19.97 31.89 9.38
N LEU A 46 -19.20 32.82 9.95
CA LEU A 46 -17.85 32.56 10.44
C LEU A 46 -17.80 31.45 11.53
N PRO A 47 -18.54 31.53 12.65
CA PRO A 47 -18.54 30.46 13.66
C PRO A 47 -19.09 29.14 13.11
N ILE A 48 -20.05 29.16 12.17
CA ILE A 48 -20.53 27.94 11.51
C ILE A 48 -19.40 27.28 10.71
N ILE A 49 -18.69 28.03 9.86
CA ILE A 49 -17.57 27.51 9.06
C ILE A 49 -16.45 26.99 9.96
N LEU A 50 -16.09 27.74 11.01
CA LEU A 50 -15.07 27.33 11.97
C LEU A 50 -15.45 26.03 12.69
N CYS A 51 -16.71 25.88 13.12
CA CYS A 51 -17.17 24.66 13.75
C CYS A 51 -17.18 23.48 12.76
N VAL A 52 -17.58 23.70 11.50
CA VAL A 52 -17.50 22.67 10.45
C VAL A 52 -16.06 22.22 10.22
N TYR A 53 -15.11 23.16 10.22
CA TYR A 53 -13.70 22.87 10.00
C TYR A 53 -13.06 22.10 11.17
N PHE A 54 -13.27 22.54 12.41
CA PHE A 54 -12.66 21.91 13.59
C PHE A 54 -13.42 20.66 14.06
N TYR A 55 -14.75 20.66 13.96
CA TYR A 55 -15.62 19.64 14.55
C TYR A 55 -16.75 19.19 13.59
N PRO A 56 -16.44 18.68 12.38
CA PRO A 56 -17.43 18.41 11.34
C PRO A 56 -18.53 17.42 11.77
N LYS A 57 -18.22 16.46 12.65
CA LYS A 57 -19.18 15.49 13.20
C LYS A 57 -20.24 16.11 14.13
N ARG A 58 -19.92 17.24 14.77
CA ARG A 58 -20.82 17.94 15.73
C ARG A 58 -21.38 19.24 15.17
N ALA A 59 -20.87 19.69 14.01
CA ALA A 59 -21.18 21.00 13.43
C ALA A 59 -22.66 21.22 13.10
N VAL A 60 -23.43 20.18 12.77
CA VAL A 60 -24.87 20.31 12.51
C VAL A 60 -25.63 20.73 13.76
N PHE A 61 -25.38 20.08 14.90
CA PHE A 61 -26.01 20.43 16.18
C PHE A 61 -25.61 21.83 16.65
N PHE A 62 -24.33 22.18 16.47
CA PHE A 62 -23.84 23.51 16.75
C PHE A 62 -24.51 24.57 15.86
N THR A 63 -24.65 24.30 14.56
CA THR A 63 -25.31 25.20 13.62
C THR A 63 -26.76 25.44 14.00
N LEU A 64 -27.47 24.39 14.42
CA LEU A 64 -28.83 24.51 14.94
C LEU A 64 -28.87 25.40 16.20
N ALA A 65 -27.97 25.18 17.16
CA ALA A 65 -27.93 25.95 18.40
C ALA A 65 -27.63 27.44 18.15
N ILE A 66 -26.64 27.75 17.30
CA ILE A 66 -26.29 29.15 16.99
C ILE A 66 -27.38 29.84 16.16
N SER A 67 -28.04 29.11 15.26
CA SER A 67 -29.16 29.65 14.45
C SER A 67 -30.40 29.91 15.30
N LEU A 68 -30.68 29.05 16.28
CA LEU A 68 -31.73 29.28 17.28
C LEU A 68 -31.41 30.49 18.17
N THR A 69 -30.15 30.66 18.55
CA THR A 69 -29.69 31.84 19.32
C THR A 69 -29.91 33.12 18.52
N TYR A 70 -29.55 33.13 17.23
CA TYR A 70 -29.78 34.25 16.32
C TYR A 70 -31.26 34.63 16.21
N ILE A 71 -32.14 33.65 15.93
CA ILE A 71 -33.59 33.89 15.89
C ILE A 71 -34.08 34.40 17.25
N GLY A 72 -33.66 33.79 18.35
CA GLY A 72 -34.06 34.17 19.70
C GLY A 72 -33.74 35.64 20.02
N GLN A 73 -32.56 36.12 19.63
CA GLN A 73 -32.20 37.53 19.79
C GLN A 73 -33.12 38.45 19.01
N ILE A 74 -33.48 38.10 17.77
CA ILE A 74 -34.37 38.92 16.94
C ILE A 74 -35.78 38.95 17.52
N TYR A 75 -36.30 37.84 18.04
CA TYR A 75 -37.61 37.83 18.71
C TYR A 75 -37.64 38.65 20.00
N LEU A 76 -36.55 38.63 20.78
CA LEU A 76 -36.46 39.34 22.05
C LEU A 76 -36.21 40.85 21.89
N LEU A 77 -35.38 41.25 20.94
CA LEU A 77 -34.89 42.63 20.79
C LEU A 77 -35.41 43.36 19.54
N GLY A 78 -35.91 42.63 18.53
CA GLY A 78 -36.30 43.16 17.21
C GLY A 78 -37.69 43.80 17.13
N SER A 79 -38.22 44.31 18.25
CA SER A 79 -39.46 45.11 18.35
C SER A 79 -40.68 44.55 17.60
N ALA A 80 -40.80 43.21 17.50
CA ALA A 80 -41.87 42.50 16.78
C ALA A 80 -42.11 42.93 15.31
N ASN A 81 -41.07 43.43 14.63
CA ASN A 81 -41.19 43.82 13.23
C ASN A 81 -41.33 42.57 12.33
N THR A 82 -42.49 42.41 11.68
CA THR A 82 -42.80 41.26 10.82
C THR A 82 -41.78 41.06 9.70
N SER A 83 -41.24 42.13 9.11
CA SER A 83 -40.26 42.01 8.03
C SER A 83 -38.92 41.45 8.53
N MET A 84 -38.50 41.85 9.73
CA MET A 84 -37.28 41.35 10.37
C MET A 84 -37.40 39.88 10.75
N ILE A 85 -38.56 39.46 11.26
CA ILE A 85 -38.82 38.06 11.59
C ILE A 85 -38.80 37.20 10.33
N ALA A 86 -39.43 37.66 9.23
CA ALA A 86 -39.36 36.97 7.95
C ALA A 86 -37.90 36.83 7.45
N ALA A 87 -37.12 37.91 7.48
CA ALA A 87 -35.70 37.87 7.12
C ALA A 87 -34.89 36.92 8.03
N ALA A 88 -35.18 36.90 9.34
CA ALA A 88 -34.53 36.00 10.29
C ALA A 88 -34.81 34.53 9.99
N THR A 89 -36.05 34.19 9.62
CA THR A 89 -36.41 32.82 9.22
C THR A 89 -35.70 32.37 7.95
N ALA A 90 -35.53 33.27 6.97
CA ALA A 90 -34.75 33.00 5.77
C ALA A 90 -33.27 32.75 6.11
N TRP A 91 -32.68 33.61 6.96
CA TRP A 91 -31.31 33.45 7.43
C TRP A 91 -31.07 32.15 8.21
N PHE A 92 -32.02 31.75 9.07
CA PHE A 92 -31.96 30.45 9.75
C PHE A 92 -31.93 29.29 8.76
N ALA A 93 -32.79 29.31 7.73
CA ALA A 93 -32.77 28.30 6.68
C ALA A 93 -31.41 28.28 5.95
N ILE A 94 -30.85 29.46 5.61
CA ILE A 94 -29.54 29.59 4.98
C ILE A 94 -28.43 29.02 5.87
N PHE A 95 -28.40 29.35 7.15
CA PHE A 95 -27.41 28.82 8.10
C PHE A 95 -27.51 27.29 8.20
N MET A 96 -28.73 26.76 8.31
CA MET A 96 -28.96 25.31 8.36
C MET A 96 -28.47 24.63 7.07
N ILE A 97 -28.76 25.18 5.90
CA ILE A 97 -28.29 24.64 4.62
C ILE A 97 -26.76 24.66 4.56
N ILE A 98 -26.13 25.79 4.88
CA ILE A 98 -24.66 25.91 4.87
C ILE A 98 -24.04 24.92 5.85
N GLY A 99 -24.50 24.87 7.10
CA GLY A 99 -23.94 23.99 8.11
C GLY A 99 -24.10 22.51 7.76
N VAL A 100 -25.27 22.10 7.24
CA VAL A 100 -25.53 20.71 6.83
C VAL A 100 -24.69 20.33 5.61
N VAL A 101 -24.69 21.14 4.55
CA VAL A 101 -23.95 20.85 3.31
C VAL A 101 -22.44 20.84 3.58
N ALA A 102 -21.93 21.85 4.28
CA ALA A 102 -20.51 21.94 4.60
C ALA A 102 -20.08 20.81 5.55
N SER A 103 -20.87 20.48 6.57
CA SER A 103 -20.61 19.34 7.46
C SER A 103 -20.63 18.01 6.71
N SER A 104 -21.61 17.78 5.84
CA SER A 104 -21.70 16.56 5.03
C SER A 104 -20.49 16.42 4.10
N TYR A 105 -20.07 17.51 3.46
CA TYR A 105 -18.89 17.52 2.59
C TYR A 105 -17.61 17.26 3.37
N ALA A 106 -17.42 17.95 4.51
CA ALA A 106 -16.26 17.79 5.37
C ALA A 106 -16.14 16.36 5.93
N ASN A 107 -17.24 15.79 6.42
CA ASN A 107 -17.27 14.40 6.91
C ASN A 107 -16.95 13.41 5.78
N ARG A 108 -17.57 13.57 4.61
CA ARG A 108 -17.31 12.69 3.46
C ARG A 108 -15.85 12.73 3.01
N MET A 109 -15.26 13.92 2.93
CA MET A 109 -13.85 14.09 2.56
C MET A 109 -12.91 13.45 3.59
N HIS A 110 -13.24 13.56 4.88
CA HIS A 110 -12.46 12.95 5.95
C HIS A 110 -12.54 11.41 5.90
N ASP A 111 -13.76 10.86 5.75
CA ASP A 111 -13.98 9.42 5.68
C ASP A 111 -13.35 8.80 4.41
N GLU A 112 -13.43 9.48 3.27
CA GLU A 112 -12.74 9.06 2.03
C GLU A 112 -11.22 9.05 2.22
N ARG A 113 -10.63 10.07 2.85
CA ARG A 113 -9.19 10.10 3.14
C ARG A 113 -8.75 8.96 4.06
N ILE A 114 -9.50 8.69 5.13
CA ILE A 114 -9.21 7.58 6.04
C ILE A 114 -9.31 6.25 5.30
N ARG A 115 -10.37 6.07 4.50
CA ARG A 115 -10.55 4.85 3.70
C ARG A 115 -9.36 4.62 2.76
N VAL A 116 -8.95 5.64 2.01
CA VAL A 116 -7.80 5.54 1.10
C VAL A 116 -6.53 5.22 1.86
N ARG A 117 -6.23 5.94 2.96
CA ARG A 117 -5.06 5.65 3.79
C ARG A 117 -5.06 4.20 4.29
N ASN A 118 -6.21 3.72 4.79
CA ASN A 118 -6.33 2.34 5.26
C ASN A 118 -6.12 1.30 4.16
N ILE A 119 -6.62 1.55 2.95
CA ILE A 119 -6.38 0.67 1.79
C ILE A 119 -4.89 0.62 1.47
N LEU A 120 -4.21 1.77 1.44
CA LEU A 120 -2.77 1.84 1.14
C LEU A 120 -1.93 1.16 2.24
N GLU A 121 -2.24 1.38 3.51
CA GLU A 121 -1.51 0.82 4.65
C GLU A 121 -1.67 -0.70 4.79
N ASN A 122 -2.84 -1.23 4.46
CA ASN A 122 -3.14 -2.67 4.55
C ASN A 122 -2.92 -3.43 3.23
N SER A 123 -2.40 -2.77 2.19
CA SER A 123 -2.05 -3.44 0.93
C SER A 123 -1.02 -4.55 1.17
N GLN A 124 -1.12 -5.62 0.37
CA GLN A 124 -0.10 -6.66 0.35
C GLN A 124 1.17 -6.21 -0.39
N ASP A 125 1.05 -5.20 -1.24
CA ASP A 125 2.17 -4.62 -1.96
C ASP A 125 2.81 -3.51 -1.12
N GLY A 126 4.10 -3.32 -1.33
CA GLY A 126 4.77 -2.08 -0.93
C GLY A 126 4.28 -0.95 -1.82
N ILE A 127 3.94 0.17 -1.22
CA ILE A 127 3.50 1.35 -1.95
C ILE A 127 4.50 2.46 -1.70
N LEU A 128 4.92 3.11 -2.78
CA LEU A 128 5.86 4.22 -2.75
C LEU A 128 5.38 5.33 -3.70
N CYS A 129 5.44 6.57 -3.24
CA CYS A 129 5.27 7.75 -4.07
C CYS A 129 6.49 8.65 -3.94
N PHE A 130 7.01 9.12 -5.07
CA PHE A 130 8.17 10.01 -5.10
C PHE A 130 8.01 11.12 -6.15
N ASP A 131 8.79 12.18 -5.96
CA ASP A 131 8.85 13.31 -6.89
C ASP A 131 9.70 12.96 -8.12
N ARG A 132 9.16 13.22 -9.31
CA ARG A 132 9.79 12.84 -10.59
C ARG A 132 11.11 13.59 -10.86
N GLU A 133 11.21 14.83 -10.41
CA GLU A 133 12.36 15.69 -10.68
C GLU A 133 13.45 15.49 -9.63
N SER A 134 13.10 15.63 -8.36
CA SER A 134 14.06 15.54 -7.25
C SER A 134 14.34 14.10 -6.80
N LEU A 135 13.54 13.13 -7.25
CA LEU A 135 13.59 11.73 -6.80
C LEU A 135 13.44 11.58 -5.29
N THR A 136 12.76 12.54 -4.66
CA THR A 136 12.51 12.55 -3.22
C THR A 136 11.29 11.70 -2.90
N ILE A 137 11.42 10.82 -1.91
CA ILE A 137 10.31 10.00 -1.42
C ILE A 137 9.30 10.91 -0.72
N LEU A 138 8.05 10.89 -1.18
CA LEU A 138 6.97 11.72 -0.66
C LEU A 138 6.10 10.94 0.32
N GLU A 139 5.73 9.71 -0.05
CA GLU A 139 4.92 8.84 0.78
C GLU A 139 5.31 7.38 0.55
N LEU A 140 5.15 6.56 1.58
CA LEU A 140 5.22 5.11 1.47
C LEU A 140 4.26 4.47 2.48
N ASN A 141 3.78 3.27 2.19
CA ASN A 141 3.00 2.53 3.18
C ASN A 141 3.90 1.85 4.21
N GLY A 142 3.33 1.53 5.36
CA GLY A 142 4.04 0.84 6.44
C GLY A 142 4.56 -0.54 6.05
N LYS A 143 4.00 -1.18 5.01
CA LYS A 143 4.49 -2.48 4.56
C LYS A 143 5.86 -2.36 3.89
N PHE A 144 6.04 -1.38 3.02
CA PHE A 144 7.31 -1.14 2.35
C PHE A 144 8.42 -0.72 3.32
N SER A 145 8.11 0.16 4.28
CA SER A 145 9.08 0.55 5.33
C SER A 145 9.52 -0.63 6.18
N ARG A 146 8.57 -1.49 6.59
CA ARG A 146 8.85 -2.74 7.31
C ARG A 146 9.76 -3.68 6.52
N TRP A 147 9.55 -3.87 5.22
CA TRP A 147 10.44 -4.70 4.41
C TRP A 147 11.87 -4.15 4.41
N LEU A 148 12.03 -2.84 4.19
CA LEU A 148 13.34 -2.19 4.16
C LEU A 148 13.98 -1.96 5.54
N ARG A 149 13.29 -2.29 6.65
CA ARG A 149 13.77 -2.10 8.04
C ARG A 149 14.07 -0.63 8.40
N TYR A 150 13.37 0.30 7.76
CA TYR A 150 13.42 1.72 8.10
C TYR A 150 12.13 2.14 8.80
N ASP A 151 12.21 3.18 9.62
CA ASP A 151 11.02 3.90 10.04
C ASP A 151 10.51 4.75 8.88
N THR A 152 9.18 4.88 8.75
CA THR A 152 8.56 5.64 7.66
C THR A 152 9.06 7.09 7.63
N GLU A 153 9.27 7.70 8.80
CA GLU A 153 9.78 9.08 8.93
C GLU A 153 11.23 9.24 8.47
N GLU A 154 12.04 8.17 8.48
CA GLU A 154 13.43 8.20 8.00
C GLU A 154 13.52 8.20 6.46
N LEU A 155 12.52 7.61 5.79
CA LEU A 155 12.47 7.51 4.33
C LEU A 155 11.68 8.65 3.69
N ILE A 156 10.68 9.22 4.36
CA ILE A 156 9.97 10.38 3.82
C ILE A 156 10.93 11.57 3.76
N GLY A 157 11.06 12.17 2.58
CA GLY A 157 11.98 13.29 2.33
C GLY A 157 13.39 12.87 1.94
N SER A 158 13.77 11.59 2.03
CA SER A 158 15.06 11.12 1.53
C SER A 158 15.06 10.92 0.01
N GLU A 159 16.23 10.94 -0.61
CA GLU A 159 16.37 10.58 -2.03
C GLU A 159 16.22 9.07 -2.22
N LEU A 160 15.58 8.68 -3.32
CA LEU A 160 15.35 7.29 -3.69
C LEU A 160 16.65 6.49 -3.89
N SER A 161 17.79 7.16 -4.05
CA SER A 161 19.14 6.55 -4.08
C SER A 161 19.50 5.83 -2.78
N GLN A 162 18.93 6.23 -1.63
CA GLN A 162 19.22 5.64 -0.33
C GLN A 162 18.87 4.15 -0.23
N ILE A 163 17.88 3.70 -0.99
CA ILE A 163 17.35 2.34 -0.91
C ILE A 163 17.75 1.48 -2.12
N TRP A 164 18.35 2.05 -3.16
CA TRP A 164 18.77 1.29 -4.34
C TRP A 164 20.17 0.70 -4.20
N CYS A 165 20.37 -0.52 -4.69
CA CYS A 165 21.68 -1.16 -4.69
C CYS A 165 22.61 -0.65 -5.79
N ASP A 166 22.09 -0.47 -7.02
CA ASP A 166 22.86 -0.07 -8.21
C ASP A 166 22.33 1.26 -8.76
N SER A 167 23.24 2.24 -8.87
CA SER A 167 22.93 3.55 -9.44
C SER A 167 22.57 3.48 -10.93
N ALA A 168 23.15 2.55 -11.69
CA ALA A 168 22.88 2.40 -13.12
C ALA A 168 21.48 1.81 -13.38
N GLU A 169 21.05 0.82 -12.60
CA GLU A 169 19.67 0.31 -12.64
C GLU A 169 18.65 1.40 -12.31
N ARG A 170 18.91 2.17 -11.25
CA ARG A 170 18.07 3.31 -10.88
C ARG A 170 17.95 4.33 -12.00
N GLU A 171 19.07 4.71 -12.62
CA GLU A 171 19.07 5.68 -13.72
C GLU A 171 18.29 5.18 -14.93
N ARG A 172 18.41 3.89 -15.29
CA ARG A 172 17.59 3.26 -16.33
C ARG A 172 16.10 3.31 -15.98
N PHE A 173 15.75 2.99 -14.75
CA PHE A 173 14.37 3.04 -14.26
C PHE A 173 13.79 4.47 -14.35
N VAL A 174 14.51 5.46 -13.83
CA VAL A 174 14.10 6.88 -13.86
C VAL A 174 14.00 7.39 -15.30
N ALA A 175 14.95 7.02 -16.17
CA ALA A 175 14.91 7.39 -17.59
C ALA A 175 13.68 6.78 -18.30
N GLY A 176 13.33 5.53 -17.98
CA GLY A 176 12.13 4.87 -18.48
C GLY A 176 10.85 5.63 -18.14
N ILE A 177 10.72 6.05 -16.88
CA ILE A 177 9.58 6.85 -16.40
C ILE A 177 9.50 8.19 -17.15
N ARG A 178 10.65 8.86 -17.35
CA ARG A 178 10.70 10.16 -18.03
C ARG A 178 10.30 10.07 -19.51
N LYS A 179 10.60 8.94 -20.17
CA LYS A 179 10.42 8.75 -21.61
C LYS A 179 9.01 8.25 -21.97
N ASN A 180 8.47 7.29 -21.24
CA ASN A 180 7.27 6.57 -21.68
C ASN A 180 5.95 7.12 -21.11
N GLY A 181 5.97 7.84 -19.97
CA GLY A 181 4.84 8.65 -19.46
C GLY A 181 3.48 7.94 -19.23
N LYS A 182 3.35 6.67 -19.57
CA LYS A 182 2.14 5.83 -19.51
C LYS A 182 2.61 4.37 -19.54
N ASP A 183 2.34 3.64 -18.47
CA ASP A 183 2.65 2.21 -18.28
C ASP A 183 4.08 1.80 -18.64
N THR A 184 4.92 1.81 -17.61
CA THR A 184 6.23 1.16 -17.71
C THR A 184 6.05 -0.29 -17.27
N SER A 185 6.46 -1.22 -18.14
CA SER A 185 6.61 -2.65 -17.86
C SER A 185 7.08 -2.90 -16.43
N GLU A 186 6.55 -3.95 -15.81
CA GLU A 186 7.09 -4.51 -14.57
C GLU A 186 8.62 -4.61 -14.69
N THR A 187 9.32 -3.96 -13.76
CA THR A 187 10.78 -3.90 -13.74
C THR A 187 11.28 -4.48 -12.44
N GLU A 188 12.19 -5.45 -12.52
CA GLU A 188 12.87 -5.97 -11.32
C GLU A 188 13.87 -4.93 -10.80
N GLY A 189 13.95 -4.79 -9.47
CA GLY A 189 14.88 -3.89 -8.81
C GLY A 189 15.47 -4.50 -7.54
N LEU A 190 16.77 -4.25 -7.31
CA LEU A 190 17.48 -4.66 -6.11
C LEU A 190 17.60 -3.50 -5.13
N PHE A 191 17.05 -3.72 -3.94
CA PHE A 191 16.93 -2.72 -2.88
C PHE A 191 17.73 -3.15 -1.67
N ARG A 192 18.30 -2.17 -0.95
CA ARG A 192 19.08 -2.38 0.26
C ARG A 192 18.29 -1.95 1.47
N ALA A 193 18.03 -2.90 2.37
CA ALA A 193 17.45 -2.61 3.68
C ALA A 193 18.47 -1.93 4.61
N LYS A 194 17.98 -1.35 5.72
CA LYS A 194 18.81 -0.63 6.71
C LYS A 194 19.90 -1.52 7.34
N ASP A 195 19.62 -2.80 7.50
CA ASP A 195 20.56 -3.80 8.03
C ASP A 195 21.56 -4.31 6.98
N GLY A 196 21.48 -3.81 5.73
CA GLY A 196 22.32 -4.21 4.61
C GLY A 196 21.77 -5.39 3.80
N THR A 197 20.65 -6.00 4.20
CA THR A 197 20.01 -7.10 3.46
C THR A 197 19.60 -6.63 2.07
N ILE A 198 19.87 -7.46 1.06
CA ILE A 198 19.45 -7.21 -0.32
C ILE A 198 18.09 -7.87 -0.54
N LEU A 199 17.12 -7.05 -0.89
CA LEU A 199 15.75 -7.46 -1.21
C LEU A 199 15.50 -7.26 -2.69
N ARG A 200 14.72 -8.17 -3.28
CA ARG A 200 14.40 -8.13 -4.71
C ARG A 200 12.92 -7.88 -4.89
N PHE A 201 12.61 -6.85 -5.65
CA PHE A 201 11.25 -6.41 -5.88
C PHE A 201 10.93 -6.35 -7.36
N VAL A 202 9.65 -6.53 -7.69
CA VAL A 202 9.07 -6.13 -8.98
C VAL A 202 8.36 -4.80 -8.76
N LEU A 203 8.67 -3.82 -9.60
CA LEU A 203 8.11 -2.48 -9.54
C LEU A 203 7.17 -2.23 -10.73
N SER A 204 5.94 -1.81 -10.42
CA SER A 204 4.95 -1.35 -11.38
C SER A 204 4.69 0.14 -11.18
N VAL A 205 4.87 0.94 -12.23
CA VAL A 205 4.95 2.40 -12.10
C VAL A 205 3.86 3.12 -12.87
N ILE A 206 3.19 4.05 -12.21
CA ILE A 206 2.16 4.90 -12.81
C ILE A 206 2.46 6.38 -12.51
N LEU A 207 2.37 7.21 -13.55
CA LEU A 207 2.46 8.67 -13.41
C LEU A 207 1.10 9.24 -12.98
N VAL A 208 0.99 9.65 -11.72
CA VAL A 208 -0.28 10.15 -11.15
C VAL A 208 -0.51 11.62 -11.50
N SER A 209 0.57 12.40 -11.60
CA SER A 209 0.53 13.81 -12.03
C SER A 209 1.85 14.18 -12.72
N LYS A 210 1.96 15.41 -13.26
CA LYS A 210 3.17 15.85 -13.98
C LYS A 210 4.48 15.58 -13.21
N ASN A 211 4.46 15.72 -11.89
CA ASN A 211 5.64 15.58 -11.04
C ASN A 211 5.58 14.44 -10.00
N ARG A 212 4.51 13.64 -9.95
CA ARG A 212 4.38 12.57 -8.95
C ARG A 212 4.29 11.22 -9.61
N VAL A 213 5.16 10.32 -9.16
CA VAL A 213 5.22 8.93 -9.58
C VAL A 213 4.73 8.06 -8.44
N PHE A 214 3.90 7.07 -8.75
CA PHE A 214 3.43 6.06 -7.82
C PHE A 214 3.95 4.70 -8.25
N CYS A 215 4.42 3.91 -7.30
CA CYS A 215 4.95 2.58 -7.52
C CYS A 215 4.24 1.57 -6.61
N SER A 216 3.73 0.51 -7.22
CA SER A 216 3.44 -0.75 -6.51
C SER A 216 4.68 -1.61 -6.54
N ILE A 217 5.00 -2.25 -5.43
CA ILE A 217 6.25 -2.97 -5.20
C ILE A 217 5.91 -4.33 -4.62
N VAL A 218 6.24 -5.39 -5.34
CA VAL A 218 5.98 -6.77 -4.93
C VAL A 218 7.29 -7.43 -4.53
N ASP A 219 7.37 -7.97 -3.31
CA ASP A 219 8.53 -8.73 -2.84
C ASP A 219 8.57 -10.11 -3.52
N ILE A 220 9.64 -10.36 -4.27
CA ILE A 220 9.89 -11.64 -4.94
C ILE A 220 11.12 -12.36 -4.38
N THR A 221 11.67 -11.88 -3.26
CA THR A 221 12.86 -12.44 -2.63
C THR A 221 12.64 -13.91 -2.28
N GLY A 222 11.51 -14.24 -1.63
CA GLY A 222 11.17 -15.61 -1.26
C GLY A 222 10.93 -16.53 -2.47
N SER A 223 10.18 -16.06 -3.47
CA SER A 223 9.87 -16.85 -4.68
C SER A 223 11.14 -17.28 -5.41
N LYS A 224 12.09 -16.36 -5.60
CA LYS A 224 13.34 -16.67 -6.32
C LYS A 224 14.27 -17.61 -5.54
N ILE A 225 14.23 -17.58 -4.20
CA ILE A 225 15.00 -18.53 -3.38
C ILE A 225 14.46 -19.95 -3.60
N VAL A 226 13.13 -20.11 -3.59
CA VAL A 226 12.48 -21.39 -3.84
C VAL A 226 12.75 -21.87 -5.27
N ASP A 227 12.64 -21.00 -6.27
CA ASP A 227 12.92 -21.35 -7.67
C ASP A 227 14.36 -21.84 -7.87
N GLU A 228 15.33 -21.18 -7.22
CA GLU A 228 16.75 -21.56 -7.30
C GLU A 228 17.03 -22.87 -6.54
N GLU A 229 16.38 -23.12 -5.40
CA GLU A 229 16.50 -24.38 -4.66
C GLU A 229 15.90 -25.56 -5.43
N ILE A 230 14.74 -25.36 -6.07
CA ILE A 230 14.13 -26.35 -6.97
C ILE A 230 15.08 -26.63 -8.14
N ARG A 231 15.63 -25.59 -8.77
CA ARG A 231 16.55 -25.75 -9.91
C ARG A 231 17.78 -26.57 -9.52
N ARG A 232 18.40 -26.27 -8.37
CA ARG A 232 19.55 -27.05 -7.86
C ARG A 232 19.18 -28.50 -7.57
N THR A 233 18.03 -28.72 -6.95
CA THR A 233 17.56 -30.08 -6.64
C THR A 233 17.32 -30.90 -7.91
N LEU A 234 16.78 -30.27 -8.96
CA LEU A 234 16.61 -30.90 -10.27
C LEU A 234 17.95 -31.24 -10.92
N GLU A 235 18.91 -30.31 -10.93
CA GLU A 235 20.25 -30.54 -11.47
C GLU A 235 20.98 -31.70 -10.74
N ASP A 236 20.88 -31.75 -9.41
CA ASP A 236 21.45 -32.84 -8.60
C ASP A 236 20.76 -34.18 -8.87
N LEU A 237 19.42 -34.18 -9.02
CA LEU A 237 18.67 -35.40 -9.32
C LEU A 237 18.99 -35.93 -10.71
N GLU A 238 19.09 -35.05 -11.72
CA GLU A 238 19.51 -35.42 -13.08
C GLU A 238 20.91 -36.03 -13.09
N ALA A 239 21.86 -35.45 -12.34
CA ALA A 239 23.20 -35.99 -12.19
C ALA A 239 23.19 -37.40 -11.55
N GLN A 240 22.39 -37.60 -10.50
CA GLN A 240 22.23 -38.91 -9.86
C GLN A 240 21.59 -39.95 -10.77
N VAL A 241 20.53 -39.57 -11.51
CA VAL A 241 19.87 -40.46 -12.48
C VAL A 241 20.86 -40.90 -13.53
N LYS A 242 21.63 -39.96 -14.11
CA LYS A 242 22.65 -40.28 -15.13
C LYS A 242 23.72 -41.23 -14.59
N ALA A 243 24.21 -41.00 -13.37
CA ALA A 243 25.21 -41.86 -12.73
C ALA A 243 24.67 -43.28 -12.45
N ARG A 244 23.43 -43.39 -11.95
CA ARG A 244 22.77 -44.68 -11.68
C ARG A 244 22.48 -45.45 -12.97
N THR A 245 21.99 -44.78 -14.01
CA THR A 245 21.76 -45.41 -15.32
C THR A 245 23.05 -45.94 -15.91
N ALA A 246 24.13 -45.15 -15.92
CA ALA A 246 25.43 -45.61 -16.40
C ALA A 246 25.99 -46.79 -15.59
N HIS A 247 25.76 -46.80 -14.27
CA HIS A 247 26.17 -47.93 -13.42
C HIS A 247 25.34 -49.19 -13.70
N LEU A 248 24.02 -49.06 -13.86
CA LEU A 248 23.14 -50.17 -14.21
C LEU A 248 23.44 -50.73 -15.59
N GLU A 249 23.74 -49.87 -16.58
CA GLU A 249 24.15 -50.29 -17.92
C GLU A 249 25.42 -51.14 -17.86
N ARG A 250 26.44 -50.71 -17.09
CA ARG A 250 27.66 -51.52 -16.88
C ARG A 250 27.36 -52.88 -16.25
N ILE A 251 26.58 -52.91 -15.16
CA ILE A 251 26.21 -54.17 -14.51
C ILE A 251 25.44 -55.08 -15.47
N ASN A 252 24.53 -54.52 -16.27
CA ASN A 252 23.74 -55.28 -17.21
C ASN A 252 24.59 -55.85 -18.36
N GLU A 253 25.59 -55.10 -18.84
CA GLU A 253 26.59 -55.59 -19.79
C GLU A 253 27.45 -56.71 -19.21
N ASP A 254 27.87 -56.59 -17.96
CA ASP A 254 28.68 -57.61 -17.28
C ASP A 254 27.86 -58.89 -17.04
N LEU A 255 26.62 -58.77 -16.55
CA LEU A 255 25.70 -59.91 -16.41
C LEU A 255 25.40 -60.59 -17.74
N ARG A 256 25.19 -59.81 -18.82
CA ARG A 256 24.98 -60.37 -20.16
C ARG A 256 26.20 -61.14 -20.65
N ARG A 257 27.41 -60.64 -20.37
CA ARG A 257 28.66 -61.36 -20.68
C ARG A 257 28.75 -62.68 -19.92
N GLU A 258 28.51 -62.65 -18.60
CA GLU A 258 28.56 -63.84 -17.76
C GLU A 258 27.53 -64.91 -18.16
N ILE A 259 26.30 -64.50 -18.51
CA ILE A 259 25.27 -65.41 -19.05
C ILE A 259 25.70 -66.02 -20.39
N LEU A 260 26.35 -65.23 -21.26
CA LEU A 260 26.84 -65.73 -22.55
C LEU A 260 27.94 -66.77 -22.37
N GLU A 261 28.88 -66.51 -21.45
CA GLU A 261 29.95 -67.44 -21.09
C GLU A 261 29.39 -68.73 -20.50
N GLN A 262 28.46 -68.66 -19.54
CA GLN A 262 27.81 -69.85 -18.98
C GLN A 262 27.13 -70.70 -20.05
N ARG A 263 26.37 -70.09 -20.97
CA ARG A 263 25.74 -70.82 -22.07
C ARG A 263 26.76 -71.50 -22.99
N GLN A 264 27.87 -70.85 -23.29
CA GLN A 264 28.93 -71.43 -24.12
C GLN A 264 29.59 -72.64 -23.41
N TYR A 265 29.88 -72.52 -22.11
CA TYR A 265 30.39 -73.65 -21.32
C TYR A 265 29.40 -74.83 -21.32
N GLU A 266 28.13 -74.57 -21.06
CA GLU A 266 27.08 -75.61 -21.02
C GLU A 266 26.92 -76.31 -22.39
N GLN A 267 26.93 -75.54 -23.49
CA GLN A 267 26.87 -76.08 -24.85
C GLN A 267 28.11 -76.87 -25.27
N THR A 268 29.29 -76.61 -24.69
CA THR A 268 30.52 -77.35 -25.00
C THR A 268 30.60 -78.66 -24.19
N LEU A 269 30.09 -78.67 -22.95
CA LEU A 269 30.06 -79.86 -22.09
C LEU A 269 29.01 -80.91 -22.52
N LEU A 270 27.83 -80.48 -22.98
CA LEU A 270 26.73 -81.38 -23.37
C LEU A 270 27.10 -82.39 -24.49
N PRO A 271 27.72 -82.01 -25.61
CA PRO A 271 28.15 -82.97 -26.63
C PRO A 271 29.33 -83.83 -26.16
N ALA A 272 30.25 -83.29 -25.35
CA ALA A 272 31.37 -84.06 -24.80
C ALA A 272 30.91 -85.18 -23.85
N GLN A 273 29.94 -84.90 -22.97
CA GLN A 273 29.34 -85.92 -22.09
C GLN A 273 28.46 -86.91 -22.86
N ALA A 274 27.79 -86.48 -23.93
CA ALA A 274 27.01 -87.37 -24.78
C ALA A 274 27.89 -88.35 -25.58
N ASP A 275 29.05 -87.90 -26.07
CA ASP A 275 30.03 -88.75 -26.74
C ASP A 275 30.74 -89.70 -25.76
N GLU A 276 31.06 -89.26 -24.55
CA GLU A 276 31.67 -90.09 -23.50
C GLU A 276 30.70 -91.18 -22.99
N ASN A 277 29.40 -90.86 -22.83
CA ASN A 277 28.38 -91.84 -22.49
C ASN A 277 28.07 -92.82 -23.64
N ARG A 278 28.18 -92.40 -24.91
CA ARG A 278 28.10 -93.31 -26.07
C ARG A 278 29.30 -94.26 -26.14
N ALA A 279 30.50 -93.79 -25.79
CA ALA A 279 31.69 -94.63 -25.73
C ALA A 279 31.59 -95.69 -24.61
N ARG A 280 31.11 -95.33 -23.42
CA ARG A 280 30.89 -96.28 -22.31
C ARG A 280 29.74 -97.25 -22.56
N GLY A 281 28.65 -96.82 -23.19
CA GLY A 281 27.52 -97.72 -23.53
C GLY A 281 27.80 -98.68 -24.69
N GLY A 282 28.86 -98.44 -25.47
CA GLY A 282 29.28 -99.30 -26.59
C GLY A 282 30.16 -100.48 -26.18
N GLU A 283 30.74 -100.49 -24.98
CA GLU A 283 31.60 -101.57 -24.46
C GLU A 283 30.81 -102.67 -23.69
N GLU A 284 29.50 -102.50 -23.48
CA GLU A 284 28.63 -103.44 -22.75
C GLU A 284 27.81 -104.41 -23.64
N LYS A 285 28.18 -104.65 -24.90
CA LYS A 285 27.53 -105.66 -25.75
C LYS A 285 28.49 -106.62 -26.45
#